data_AF-A0A832X6R8-F1
#
_entry.id   AF-A0A832X6R8-F1
#
_cell.length_a   1.000
_cell.length_b   1.000
_cell.length_c   1.000
_cell.angle_alpha   90.00
_cell.angle_beta   90.00
_cell.angle_gamma   90.00
#
_symmetry.space_group_name_H-M   'P 1'
#
loop_
_entity.id
_entity.type
_entity.pdbx_description
1 polymer ?
#
loop_
_entity_poly.entity_id
_entity_poly.type
_entity_poly.pdbx_seq_one_letter_code
_entity_poly.pdbx_strand_id
1 'polypeptide(L)'
;MEGLRKRPYEEAKKELCQLPGVGPKVADCVLLFSLDMLEAFPVDVRVKRIILRYYSEHFPEPVVRRLKKEESFSISDYEAMCGFGRNYFGRYAGYAQEYLYHYERMNY
;
A
#
# COMPACT_ATOMS: atom_id res chain seq x y z
N MET A 1 -12.87 11.46 14.49
CA MET A 1 -12.42 11.04 13.14
C MET A 1 -12.54 12.14 12.09
N GLU A 2 -13.51 13.08 12.14
CA GLU A 2 -13.62 14.19 11.16
C GLU A 2 -12.36 15.07 11.03
N GLY A 3 -11.60 15.24 12.11
CA GLY A 3 -10.34 16.00 12.09
C GLY A 3 -9.24 15.37 11.23
N LEU A 4 -9.25 14.04 11.05
CA LEU A 4 -8.21 13.32 10.29
C LEU A 4 -8.32 13.57 8.79
N ARG A 5 -9.53 13.78 8.25
CA ARG A 5 -9.74 14.01 6.80
C ARG A 5 -9.08 15.29 6.29
N LYS A 6 -8.80 16.25 7.17
CA LYS A 6 -8.20 17.53 6.83
C LYS A 6 -6.68 17.57 7.03
N ARG A 7 -6.09 16.48 7.55
CA ARG A 7 -4.65 16.38 7.78
C ARG A 7 -3.95 15.83 6.54
N PRO A 8 -2.65 16.15 6.35
CA PRO A 8 -1.83 15.45 5.38
C PRO A 8 -1.85 13.94 5.61
N TYR A 9 -1.80 13.17 4.53
CA TYR A 9 -1.85 11.69 4.55
C TYR A 9 -0.89 11.07 5.56
N GLU A 10 0.38 11.50 5.59
CA GLU A 10 1.41 10.94 6.47
C GLU A 10 1.11 11.20 7.95
N GLU A 11 0.53 12.37 8.28
CA GLU A 11 0.14 12.69 9.66
C GLU A 11 -1.06 11.85 10.11
N ALA A 12 -2.07 11.73 9.24
CA ALA A 12 -3.24 10.92 9.51
C ALA A 12 -2.88 9.43 9.67
N LYS A 13 -1.98 8.91 8.83
CA LYS A 13 -1.44 7.55 8.95
C LYS A 13 -0.73 7.34 10.27
N LYS A 14 0.15 8.28 10.66
CA LYS A 14 0.89 8.21 11.92
C LYS A 14 -0.06 8.20 13.13
N GLU A 15 -1.12 9.00 13.11
CA GLU A 15 -2.12 9.04 14.17
C GLU A 15 -2.92 7.73 14.26
N LEU A 16 -3.35 7.17 13.12
CA LEU A 16 -4.04 5.88 13.08
C LEU A 16 -3.16 4.74 13.64
N CYS A 17 -1.87 4.72 13.31
CA CYS A 17 -0.93 3.72 13.82
C CYS A 17 -0.65 3.80 15.33
N GLN A 18 -1.13 4.83 16.05
CA GLN A 18 -1.07 4.88 17.51
C GLN A 18 -2.15 4.03 18.18
N LEU A 19 -3.18 3.62 17.43
CA LEU A 19 -4.27 2.81 17.95
C LEU A 19 -3.83 1.36 18.11
N PRO A 20 -4.16 0.69 19.24
CA PRO A 20 -3.84 -0.71 19.46
C PRO A 20 -4.35 -1.60 18.32
N GLY A 21 -3.46 -2.40 17.72
CA GLY A 21 -3.81 -3.31 16.62
C GLY A 21 -3.84 -2.67 15.23
N VAL A 22 -3.60 -1.37 15.09
CA VAL A 22 -3.54 -0.68 13.80
C VAL A 22 -2.10 -0.56 13.33
N GLY A 23 -1.72 -1.45 12.41
CA GLY A 23 -0.45 -1.34 11.68
C GLY A 23 -0.55 -0.49 10.41
N PRO A 24 0.58 -0.22 9.71
CA PRO A 24 0.62 0.61 8.50
C PRO A 24 -0.40 0.21 7.42
N LYS A 25 -0.57 -1.09 7.17
CA LYS A 25 -1.55 -1.61 6.21
C LYS A 25 -2.98 -1.27 6.59
N VAL A 26 -3.33 -1.45 7.87
CA VAL A 26 -4.69 -1.18 8.35
C VAL A 26 -4.95 0.33 8.31
N ALA A 27 -3.97 1.15 8.71
CA ALA A 27 -4.06 2.60 8.59
C ALA A 27 -4.31 3.02 7.14
N ASP A 28 -3.56 2.49 6.17
CA ASP A 28 -3.77 2.79 4.75
C ASP A 28 -5.16 2.40 4.23
N CYS A 29 -5.69 1.25 4.64
CA CYS A 29 -7.06 0.88 4.30
C CYS A 29 -8.09 1.87 4.88
N VAL A 30 -7.91 2.30 6.14
CA VAL A 30 -8.82 3.28 6.77
C VAL A 30 -8.73 4.63 6.05
N LEU A 31 -7.52 5.07 5.68
CA LEU A 31 -7.31 6.32 4.95
C LEU A 31 -8.01 6.28 3.58
N LEU A 32 -7.86 5.18 2.85
CA LEU A 32 -8.45 5.00 1.53
C LEU A 32 -9.98 4.91 1.59
N PHE A 33 -10.52 3.99 2.40
CA PHE A 33 -11.93 3.62 2.34
C PHE A 33 -12.83 4.49 3.22
N SER A 34 -12.29 5.15 4.25
CA SER A 34 -13.08 5.88 5.24
C SER A 34 -12.72 7.35 5.37
N LEU A 35 -11.60 7.82 4.78
CA LEU A 35 -11.14 9.20 4.90
C LEU A 35 -10.86 9.90 3.56
N ASP A 36 -11.25 9.29 2.44
CA ASP A 36 -11.13 9.83 1.06
C ASP A 36 -9.70 10.20 0.64
N MET A 37 -8.67 9.61 1.26
CA MET A 37 -7.27 9.81 0.88
C MET A 37 -6.92 8.86 -0.26
N LEU A 38 -7.30 9.24 -1.47
CA LEU A 38 -7.20 8.42 -2.69
C LEU A 38 -5.75 8.12 -3.08
N GLU A 39 -4.78 8.86 -2.55
CA GLU A 39 -3.36 8.57 -2.69
C GLU A 39 -2.90 7.38 -1.82
N ALA A 40 -3.70 6.90 -0.86
CA ALA A 40 -3.32 5.73 -0.07
C ALA A 40 -3.18 4.48 -0.96
N PHE A 41 -2.12 3.68 -0.73
CA PHE A 41 -1.82 2.49 -1.53
C PHE A 41 -1.58 1.26 -0.62
N PRO A 42 -2.62 0.70 0.01
CA PRO A 42 -2.48 -0.45 0.89
C PRO A 42 -1.87 -1.67 0.17
N VAL A 43 -0.76 -2.20 0.69
CA VAL A 43 -0.10 -3.39 0.11
C VAL A 43 -0.29 -4.61 1.01
N ASP A 44 -1.00 -5.62 0.51
CA ASP A 44 -1.05 -6.96 1.11
C ASP A 44 -0.20 -7.96 0.32
N VAL A 45 -0.26 -9.25 0.68
CA VAL A 45 0.48 -10.30 -0.03
C VAL A 45 0.06 -10.45 -1.50
N ARG A 46 -1.18 -10.11 -1.86
CA ARG A 46 -1.70 -10.20 -3.23
C ARG A 46 -1.19 -9.04 -4.06
N VAL A 47 -1.33 -7.81 -3.56
CA VAL A 47 -0.81 -6.60 -4.19
C VAL A 47 0.72 -6.69 -4.34
N LYS A 48 1.43 -7.20 -3.32
CA LYS A 48 2.87 -7.52 -3.43
C LYS A 48 3.17 -8.43 -4.62
N ARG A 49 2.42 -9.52 -4.83
CA ARG A 49 2.63 -10.43 -5.97
C ARG A 49 2.48 -9.71 -7.30
N ILE A 50 1.50 -8.82 -7.41
CA ILE A 50 1.27 -8.02 -8.62
C ILE A 50 2.46 -7.08 -8.86
N ILE A 51 2.89 -6.34 -7.84
CA ILE A 51 4.05 -5.43 -7.93
C ILE A 51 5.28 -6.19 -8.42
N LEU A 52 5.58 -7.34 -7.82
CA LEU A 52 6.75 -8.15 -8.18
C LEU A 52 6.64 -8.83 -9.56
N ARG A 53 5.43 -8.97 -10.10
CA ARG A 53 5.18 -9.56 -11.42
C ARG A 53 5.24 -8.54 -12.53
N TYR A 54 4.65 -7.36 -12.34
CA TYR A 54 4.42 -6.40 -13.40
C TYR A 54 5.24 -5.11 -13.27
N TYR A 55 5.84 -4.85 -12.11
CA TYR A 55 6.52 -3.59 -11.81
C TYR A 55 7.87 -3.80 -11.11
N SER A 56 8.46 -5.00 -11.23
CA SER A 56 9.70 -5.35 -10.52
C SER A 56 10.91 -4.52 -10.95
N GLU A 57 10.91 -3.99 -12.17
CA GLU A 57 11.93 -3.11 -12.74
C GLU A 57 12.08 -1.79 -11.99
N HIS A 58 11.08 -1.40 -11.19
CA HIS A 58 11.11 -0.21 -10.35
C HIS A 58 11.81 -0.43 -9.00
N PHE A 59 12.27 -1.66 -8.71
CA PHE A 59 12.91 -2.03 -7.45
C PHE A 59 14.29 -2.63 -7.70
N PRO A 60 15.25 -2.51 -6.75
CA PRO A 60 16.54 -3.17 -6.88
C PRO A 60 16.41 -4.68 -6.99
N GLU A 61 17.11 -5.29 -7.94
CA GLU A 61 17.07 -6.75 -8.21
C GLU A 61 17.27 -7.62 -6.94
N PRO A 62 18.21 -7.31 -6.01
CA PRO A 62 18.34 -8.07 -4.77
C PRO A 62 17.08 -8.05 -3.88
N VAL A 63 16.37 -6.92 -3.86
CA VAL A 63 15.12 -6.75 -3.09
C VAL A 63 14.00 -7.56 -3.74
N VAL A 64 13.86 -7.48 -5.07
CA VAL A 64 12.87 -8.27 -5.82
C VAL A 64 13.08 -9.77 -5.58
N ARG A 65 14.32 -10.25 -5.66
CA ARG A 65 14.65 -11.67 -5.42
C ARG A 65 14.28 -12.13 -4.02
N ARG A 66 14.54 -11.32 -2.99
CA ARG A 66 14.15 -11.59 -1.61
C ARG A 66 12.63 -11.65 -1.48
N LEU A 67 11.94 -10.60 -1.94
CA LEU A 67 10.49 -10.47 -1.81
C LEU A 67 9.70 -11.54 -2.58
N LYS A 68 10.26 -12.11 -3.66
CA LYS A 68 9.67 -13.25 -4.37
C LYS A 68 9.76 -14.57 -3.60
N LYS A 69 10.73 -14.72 -2.69
CA LYS A 69 10.94 -15.95 -1.90
C LYS A 69 10.17 -15.96 -0.58
N GLU A 70 10.02 -14.80 0.04
CA GLU A 70 9.34 -14.65 1.33
C GLU A 70 7.86 -14.31 1.12
N GLU A 71 6.95 -14.89 1.90
CA GLU A 71 5.54 -14.49 1.86
C GLU A 71 5.33 -13.16 2.59
N SER A 72 5.87 -13.05 3.81
CA SER A 72 5.90 -11.83 4.59
C SER A 72 6.92 -10.82 4.04
N PHE A 73 6.89 -9.62 4.57
CA PHE A 73 7.79 -8.54 4.21
C PHE A 73 7.88 -7.54 5.37
N SER A 74 9.00 -6.83 5.45
CA SER A 74 9.23 -5.89 6.54
C SER A 74 8.36 -4.63 6.39
N ILE A 75 8.26 -3.83 7.45
CA ILE A 75 7.63 -2.50 7.38
C ILE A 75 8.34 -1.62 6.35
N SER A 76 9.67 -1.73 6.22
CA SER A 76 10.40 -0.95 5.21
C SER A 76 10.07 -1.39 3.78
N ASP A 77 9.90 -2.68 3.53
CA ASP A 77 9.44 -3.18 2.22
C ASP A 77 8.01 -2.70 1.92
N TYR A 78 7.14 -2.73 2.93
CA TYR A 78 5.77 -2.22 2.83
C TYR A 78 5.78 -0.73 2.43
N GLU A 79 6.50 0.12 3.16
CA GLU A 79 6.56 1.56 2.86
C GLU A 79 7.19 1.83 1.49
N ALA A 80 8.20 1.05 1.06
CA ALA A 80 8.78 1.18 -0.27
C ALA A 80 7.77 0.85 -1.37
N MET A 81 6.99 -0.23 -1.22
CA MET A 81 5.94 -0.59 -2.17
C MET A 81 4.78 0.42 -2.19
N CYS A 82 4.38 0.94 -1.02
CA CYS A 82 3.38 2.01 -0.93
C CYS A 82 3.87 3.29 -1.59
N GLY A 83 5.11 3.70 -1.30
CA GLY A 83 5.75 4.87 -1.89
C GLY A 83 5.86 4.76 -3.41
N PHE A 84 6.23 3.58 -3.93
CA PHE A 84 6.16 3.28 -5.35
C PHE A 84 4.74 3.50 -5.90
N GLY A 85 3.73 2.89 -5.29
CA GLY A 85 2.34 3.02 -5.74
C GLY A 85 1.87 4.48 -5.78
N ARG A 86 2.17 5.25 -4.73
CA ARG A 86 1.87 6.70 -4.67
C ARG A 86 2.56 7.48 -5.77
N ASN A 87 3.85 7.24 -5.99
CA ASN A 87 4.64 7.97 -6.98
C ASN A 87 4.24 7.59 -8.42
N TYR A 88 3.91 6.33 -8.66
CA TYR A 88 3.61 5.82 -9.99
C TYR A 88 2.16 6.11 -10.43
N PHE A 89 1.18 5.88 -9.55
CA PHE A 89 -0.24 6.08 -9.85
C PHE A 89 -0.78 7.45 -9.43
N GLY A 90 0.00 8.21 -8.64
CA GLY A 90 -0.32 9.57 -8.25
C GLY A 90 -1.55 9.68 -7.33
N ARG A 91 -2.35 10.72 -7.54
CA ARG A 91 -3.52 11.05 -6.70
C ARG A 91 -4.54 9.92 -6.57
N TYR A 92 -4.63 9.03 -7.55
CA TYR A 92 -5.62 7.96 -7.60
C TYR A 92 -5.00 6.57 -7.36
N ALA A 93 -3.87 6.52 -6.65
CA ALA A 93 -3.17 5.28 -6.36
C ALA A 93 -4.08 4.23 -5.70
N GLY A 94 -4.96 4.62 -4.79
CA GLY A 94 -5.92 3.72 -4.16
C GLY A 94 -6.90 3.09 -5.15
N TYR A 95 -7.37 3.83 -6.17
CA TYR A 95 -8.18 3.23 -7.22
C TYR A 95 -7.39 2.23 -8.05
N ALA A 96 -6.15 2.57 -8.44
CA ALA A 96 -5.28 1.63 -9.14
C ALA A 96 -5.05 0.37 -8.31
N GLN A 97 -4.78 0.51 -7.00
CA GLN A 97 -4.61 -0.61 -6.08
C GLN A 97 -5.84 -1.53 -6.06
N GLU A 98 -7.06 -0.97 -6.01
CA GLU A 98 -8.29 -1.75 -6.02
C GLU A 98 -8.49 -2.50 -7.33
N TYR A 99 -8.20 -1.89 -8.47
CA TYR A 99 -8.22 -2.59 -9.76
C TYR A 99 -7.20 -3.72 -9.83
N LEU A 100 -5.99 -3.51 -9.33
CA LEU A 100 -4.96 -4.54 -9.26
C LEU A 100 -5.42 -5.69 -8.35
N TYR A 101 -5.91 -5.37 -7.15
CA TYR A 101 -6.43 -6.37 -6.21
C TYR A 101 -7.58 -7.18 -6.80
N HIS A 102 -8.55 -6.50 -7.43
CA HIS A 102 -9.67 -7.15 -8.11
C HIS A 102 -9.18 -8.07 -9.23
N TYR A 103 -8.27 -7.59 -10.08
CA TYR A 103 -7.68 -8.39 -11.16
C TYR A 103 -7.01 -9.66 -10.63
N GLU A 104 -6.19 -9.59 -9.58
CA GLU A 104 -5.55 -10.78 -9.01
C GLU A 104 -6.55 -11.76 -8.41
N ARG A 105 -7.59 -11.25 -7.75
CA ARG A 105 -8.64 -12.08 -7.15
C ARG A 105 -9.53 -12.79 -8.17
N MET A 106 -9.66 -12.25 -9.38
CA MET A 106 -10.49 -12.85 -10.44
C MET A 106 -9.73 -13.84 -11.33
N ASN A 107 -8.40 -13.81 -11.31
CA ASN A 107 -7.56 -14.64 -12.19
C ASN A 107 -6.80 -15.76 -11.44
N TYR A 108 -7.22 -16.07 -10.20
CA TYR A 108 -6.75 -17.16 -9.34
C TYR A 108 -7.92 -17.72 -8.53
#